data_AF-A0A0R2DMF9-F1
#
_entry.id   AF-A0A0R2DMF9-F1
#
_cell.length_a   1.000
_cell.length_b   1.000
_cell.length_c   1.000
_cell.angle_alpha   90.00
_cell.angle_beta   90.00
_cell.angle_gamma   90.00
#
_symmetry.space_group_name_H-M   'P 1'
#
loop_
_entity.id
_entity.type
_entity.pdbx_description
1 polymer ?
#
loop_
_entity_poly.entity_id
_entity_poly.type
_entity_poly.pdbx_seq_one_letter_code
_entity_poly.pdbx_strand_id
1 'polypeptide(L)'
;MNAVYFAKQVKAEAMQAIESRDMAALKFDIVNAVAMKKSKVEVITTLPISSLVTNALDDEGITVLFDNVTSEGTTFTTFDLTGLEMQ
;
A
#
# COMPACT_ATOMS: atom_id res chain seq x y z
N MET A 1 -6.76 26.83 23.20
CA MET A 1 -6.78 25.96 21.99
C MET A 1 -8.22 25.52 21.77
N ASN A 2 -8.80 25.74 20.59
CA ASN A 2 -10.17 25.33 20.29
C ASN A 2 -10.23 23.78 20.20
N ALA A 3 -11.11 23.13 20.96
CA ALA A 3 -11.23 21.67 20.99
C ALA A 3 -11.49 21.07 19.59
N VAL A 4 -12.19 21.80 18.72
CA VAL A 4 -12.44 21.40 17.33
C VAL A 4 -11.15 21.39 16.51
N TYR A 5 -10.28 22.37 16.74
CA TYR A 5 -8.98 22.44 16.06
C TYR A 5 -8.06 21.31 16.49
N PHE A 6 -8.01 21.02 17.80
CA PHE A 6 -7.24 19.90 18.34
C PHE A 6 -7.72 18.55 17.79
N ALA A 7 -9.02 18.30 17.76
CA ALA A 7 -9.58 17.06 17.21
C ALA A 7 -9.25 16.87 15.72
N LYS A 8 -9.26 17.96 14.92
CA LYS A 8 -8.85 17.93 13.51
C LYS A 8 -7.36 17.60 13.36
N GLN A 9 -6.51 18.19 14.20
CA GLN A 9 -5.07 17.95 14.17
C GLN A 9 -4.75 16.48 14.52
N VAL A 10 -5.29 15.97 15.62
CA VAL A 10 -5.10 14.56 16.03
C VAL A 10 -5.60 13.59 14.96
N LYS A 11 -6.73 13.89 14.30
CA LYS A 11 -7.24 13.09 13.18
C LYS A 11 -6.27 13.08 11.99
N ALA A 12 -5.71 14.22 11.62
CA ALA A 12 -4.75 14.31 10.51
C ALA A 12 -3.45 13.55 10.82
N GLU A 13 -2.94 13.68 12.04
CA GLU A 13 -1.75 12.94 12.51
C GLU A 13 -2.02 11.42 12.51
N ALA A 14 -3.19 10.99 12.97
CA ALA A 14 -3.60 9.59 12.93
C ALA A 14 -3.70 9.05 11.48
N MET A 15 -4.25 9.84 10.54
CA MET A 15 -4.33 9.45 9.13
C MET A 15 -2.94 9.30 8.50
N GLN A 16 -2.03 10.26 8.72
CA GLN A 16 -0.65 10.15 8.22
C GLN A 16 0.10 8.95 8.82
N ALA A 17 -0.14 8.65 10.10
CA ALA A 17 0.44 7.48 10.74
C ALA A 17 -0.10 6.17 10.14
N ILE A 18 -1.39 6.12 9.77
CA ILE A 18 -1.98 4.97 9.07
C ILE A 18 -1.35 4.83 7.67
N GLU A 19 -1.29 5.89 6.88
CA GLU A 19 -0.67 5.89 5.54
C GLU A 19 0.79 5.40 5.60
N SER A 20 1.57 5.90 6.56
CA SER A 20 2.97 5.50 6.74
C SER A 20 3.12 4.02 7.12
N ARG A 21 2.22 3.50 7.96
CA ARG A 21 2.22 2.08 8.36
C ARG A 21 1.82 1.18 7.21
N ASP A 22 0.80 1.55 6.45
CA ASP A 22 0.34 0.79 5.28
C ASP A 22 1.43 0.75 4.19
N MET A 23 2.15 1.86 3.97
CA MET A 23 3.30 1.87 3.05
C MET A 23 4.47 0.99 3.53
N ALA A 24 4.76 0.97 4.83
CA ALA A 24 5.80 0.11 5.37
C ALA A 24 5.43 -1.38 5.25
N ALA A 25 4.16 -1.72 5.48
CA ALA A 25 3.62 -3.07 5.28
C ALA A 25 3.70 -3.48 3.80
N LEU A 26 3.26 -2.62 2.89
CA LEU A 26 3.39 -2.82 1.44
C LEU A 26 4.82 -3.12 1.02
N LYS A 27 5.78 -2.30 1.47
CA LYS A 27 7.20 -2.51 1.16
C LYS A 27 7.70 -3.85 1.72
N PHE A 28 7.31 -4.20 2.94
CA PHE A 28 7.69 -5.46 3.56
C PHE A 28 7.16 -6.67 2.79
N ASP A 29 5.88 -6.66 2.41
CA ASP A 29 5.23 -7.76 1.70
C ASP A 29 5.81 -7.97 0.31
N ILE A 30 6.05 -6.88 -0.44
CA ILE A 30 6.70 -6.93 -1.75
C ILE A 30 8.12 -7.49 -1.62
N VAL A 31 8.95 -6.95 -0.72
CA VAL A 31 10.34 -7.42 -0.54
C VAL A 31 10.37 -8.90 -0.14
N ASN A 32 9.49 -9.31 0.76
CA ASN A 32 9.40 -10.70 1.19
C ASN A 32 8.95 -11.62 0.05
N ALA A 33 7.97 -11.19 -0.77
CA ALA A 33 7.52 -11.96 -1.92
C ALA A 33 8.62 -12.12 -2.98
N VAL A 34 9.41 -11.07 -3.24
CA VAL A 34 10.59 -11.13 -4.10
C VAL A 34 11.64 -12.10 -3.55
N ALA A 35 11.96 -12.01 -2.25
CA ALA A 35 12.89 -12.94 -1.60
C ALA A 35 12.43 -14.41 -1.68
N MET A 36 11.12 -14.64 -1.68
CA MET A 36 10.50 -15.95 -1.85
C MET A 36 10.32 -16.38 -3.31
N LYS A 37 10.79 -15.58 -4.29
CA LYS A 37 10.61 -15.82 -5.73
C LYS A 37 9.15 -16.04 -6.12
N LYS A 38 8.25 -15.29 -5.50
CA LYS A 38 6.84 -15.31 -5.89
C LYS A 38 6.65 -14.45 -7.11
N SER A 39 5.84 -14.91 -8.04
CA SER A 39 5.36 -14.13 -9.17
C SER A 39 4.25 -13.15 -8.80
N LYS A 40 3.58 -13.35 -7.64
CA LYS A 40 2.48 -12.51 -7.17
C LYS A 40 2.50 -12.33 -5.66
N VAL A 41 2.05 -11.18 -5.19
CA VAL A 41 1.82 -10.90 -3.77
C VAL A 41 0.50 -10.18 -3.57
N GLU A 42 -0.23 -10.59 -2.54
CA GLU A 42 -1.43 -9.92 -2.07
C GLU A 42 -1.09 -9.11 -0.83
N VAL A 43 -1.44 -7.83 -0.85
CA VAL A 43 -1.18 -6.90 0.23
C VAL A 43 -2.51 -6.36 0.73
N ILE A 44 -2.63 -6.27 2.05
CA ILE A 44 -3.82 -5.77 2.72
C ILE A 44 -3.52 -4.38 3.23
N THR A 45 -4.24 -3.38 2.73
CA THR A 45 -4.13 -2.00 3.18
C THR A 45 -5.47 -1.53 3.75
N THR A 46 -5.41 -0.62 4.72
CA THR A 46 -6.61 0.02 5.27
C THR A 46 -6.96 1.31 4.54
N LEU A 47 -6.08 1.76 3.64
CA LEU A 47 -6.28 2.88 2.75
C LEU A 47 -5.98 2.48 1.29
N PRO A 48 -6.64 3.12 0.30
CA PRO A 48 -6.30 2.93 -1.10
C PRO A 48 -4.84 3.29 -1.36
N ILE A 49 -4.17 2.48 -2.17
CA ILE A 49 -2.80 2.77 -2.59
C ILE A 49 -2.84 3.95 -3.57
N SER A 50 -2.08 5.01 -3.28
CA SER A 50 -2.08 6.18 -4.14
C SER A 50 -1.49 5.86 -5.52
N SER A 51 -1.97 6.57 -6.54
CA SER A 51 -1.46 6.43 -7.92
C SER A 51 0.04 6.73 -8.05
N LEU A 52 0.61 7.55 -7.16
CA LEU A 52 2.05 7.82 -7.15
C LEU A 52 2.85 6.56 -6.76
N VAL A 53 2.34 5.79 -5.80
CA VAL A 53 2.96 4.55 -5.35
C VAL A 53 2.81 3.48 -6.42
N THR A 54 1.64 3.35 -7.05
CA THR A 54 1.45 2.38 -8.13
C THR A 54 2.35 2.67 -9.32
N ASN A 55 2.54 3.94 -9.71
CA ASN A 55 3.44 4.31 -10.80
C ASN A 55 4.90 4.00 -10.47
N ALA A 56 5.36 4.32 -9.25
CA ALA A 56 6.73 4.02 -8.83
C ALA A 56 7.01 2.51 -8.77
N LEU A 57 6.00 1.70 -8.46
CA LEU A 57 6.10 0.24 -8.50
C LEU A 57 6.14 -0.27 -9.95
N ASP A 58 5.33 0.30 -10.84
CA ASP A 58 5.29 -0.10 -12.26
C ASP A 58 6.62 0.22 -12.98
N ASP A 59 7.27 1.34 -12.65
CA ASP A 59 8.63 1.69 -13.12
C ASP A 59 9.69 0.63 -12.71
N GLU A 60 9.47 -0.06 -11.59
CA GLU A 60 10.31 -1.15 -11.08
C GLU A 60 9.87 -2.53 -11.61
N GLY A 61 8.89 -2.60 -12.52
CA GLY A 61 8.37 -3.86 -13.05
C GLY A 61 7.39 -4.60 -12.11
N ILE A 62 6.81 -3.88 -11.15
CA ILE A 62 5.79 -4.38 -10.22
C ILE A 62 4.44 -3.77 -10.60
N THR A 63 3.57 -4.57 -11.21
CA THR A 63 2.29 -4.06 -11.73
C THR A 63 1.13 -4.41 -10.80
N VAL A 64 0.22 -3.47 -10.56
CA VAL A 64 -1.03 -3.75 -9.84
C VAL A 64 -1.98 -4.52 -10.75
N LEU A 65 -2.42 -5.71 -10.31
CA LEU A 65 -3.36 -6.54 -11.05
C LEU A 65 -4.81 -6.25 -10.67
N PHE A 66 -5.07 -6.00 -9.39
CA PHE A 66 -6.43 -5.82 -8.88
C PHE A 66 -6.44 -5.14 -7.52
N ASP A 67 -7.41 -4.24 -7.31
CA ASP A 67 -7.76 -3.63 -6.03
C ASP A 67 -9.19 -4.02 -5.64
N ASN A 68 -9.36 -4.80 -4.58
CA ASN A 68 -10.68 -5.13 -4.04
C ASN A 68 -10.92 -4.39 -2.72
N VAL A 69 -11.79 -3.37 -2.75
CA VAL A 69 -12.22 -2.69 -1.54
C VAL A 69 -13.36 -3.49 -0.91
N THR A 70 -13.14 -3.98 0.31
CA THR A 70 -14.18 -4.64 1.10
C THR A 70 -15.12 -3.62 1.73
N SER A 71 -16.32 -4.08 2.11
CA SER A 71 -17.33 -3.26 2.79
C SER A 71 -16.88 -2.66 4.12
N GLU A 72 -15.76 -3.11 4.69
CA GLU A 72 -15.19 -2.63 5.95
C GLU A 72 -14.06 -1.59 5.76
N GLY A 73 -13.78 -1.18 4.52
CA GLY A 73 -12.75 -0.18 4.21
C GLY A 73 -11.33 -0.75 4.08
N THR A 74 -11.18 -2.07 4.16
CA THR A 74 -9.93 -2.76 3.83
C THR A 74 -9.83 -2.96 2.32
N THR A 75 -8.69 -2.61 1.74
CA THR A 75 -8.37 -2.84 0.33
C THR A 75 -7.38 -4.00 0.21
N PHE A 76 -7.70 -4.96 -0.66
CA PHE A 76 -6.78 -6.03 -1.05
C PHE A 76 -6.19 -5.68 -2.41
N THR A 77 -4.88 -5.46 -2.45
CA THR A 77 -4.17 -5.18 -3.69
C THR A 77 -3.28 -6.35 -4.05
N THR A 78 -3.48 -6.90 -5.25
CA THR A 78 -2.59 -7.91 -5.81
C THR A 78 -1.55 -7.24 -6.72
N PHE A 79 -0.28 -7.51 -6.46
CA PHE A 79 0.84 -7.10 -7.30
C PHE A 79 1.41 -8.28 -8.08
N ASP A 80 1.69 -8.06 -9.36
CA ASP A 80 2.51 -8.92 -10.20
C ASP A 80 3.99 -8.53 -10.02
N LEU A 81 4.83 -9.52 -9.77
CA LEU A 81 6.26 -9.35 -9.57
C LEU A 81 7.08 -9.95 -10.72
N THR A 82 6.43 -10.50 -11.75
CA THR A 82 7.14 -11.16 -12.87
C THR A 82 8.04 -10.20 -13.66
N GLY A 83 7.72 -8.90 -13.69
CA GLY A 83 8.56 -7.89 -14.32
C GLY A 83 9.90 -7.68 -13.61
N LEU A 84 10.00 -8.01 -12.31
CA LEU A 84 11.26 -7.95 -11.55
C LEU A 84 12.27 -9.04 -11.93
N GLU A 85 11.81 -10.19 -12.42
CA GLU A 85 12.71 -11.28 -12.84
C GLU A 85 13.39 -10.99 -14.20
N MET A 86 12.92 -9.97 -14.93
CA MET A 86 13.41 -9.61 -16.26
C MET A 86 14.48 -8.49 -16.26
N GLN A 87 14.83 -7.95 -15.09
CA GLN A 87 15.91 -6.95 -14.91
C GLN A 87 17.21 -7.60 -14.42
#